data_AF-A0A2B8A466-F1
#
_entry.id   AF-A0A2B8A466-F1
#
_cell.length_a   1.000
_cell.length_b   1.000
_cell.length_c   1.000
_cell.angle_alpha   90.00
_cell.angle_beta   90.00
_cell.angle_gamma   90.00
#
_symmetry.space_group_name_H-M   'P 1'
#
loop_
_entity.id
_entity.type
_entity.pdbx_description
1 polymer ?
#
loop_
_entity_poly.entity_id
_entity_poly.type
_entity_poly.pdbx_seq_one_letter_code
_entity_poly.pdbx_strand_id
1 'polypeptide(L)'
;MKKTIKFLAIPLLFLGGCTNLDQEFHDKVTPETFFKSATDIKAALYRPFTHARVHVPSIGESWYLQELTADQFAFVTKGRHGYNGGENERFHYHRWTPNDGWIWQVWRRTLKGIALALDAKSDLEKLDYAKFALTQADKDDHVNQLNTLIAYFYLCGLDYFGGLPVFESLEGESLPRKT
;
A
#
# COMPACT_ATOMS: atom_id res chain seq x y z
N MET A 1 -30.09 26.56 -71.16
CA MET A 1 -31.03 25.80 -70.30
C MET A 1 -30.60 24.33 -70.25
N LYS A 2 -30.16 23.84 -69.09
CA LYS A 2 -30.43 22.49 -68.56
C LYS A 2 -29.94 22.41 -67.12
N LYS A 3 -30.89 22.10 -66.22
CA LYS A 3 -30.76 21.81 -64.78
C LYS A 3 -29.99 20.47 -64.64
N THR A 4 -29.30 20.09 -63.56
CA THR A 4 -29.71 19.97 -62.15
C THR A 4 -28.50 19.50 -61.33
N ILE A 5 -28.51 19.88 -60.05
CA ILE A 5 -27.67 19.44 -58.93
C ILE A 5 -27.76 17.91 -58.71
N LYS A 6 -26.64 17.24 -58.40
CA LYS A 6 -26.62 16.05 -57.53
C LYS A 6 -25.42 16.08 -56.58
N PHE A 7 -25.75 16.00 -55.30
CA PHE A 7 -24.91 15.86 -54.13
C PHE A 7 -23.84 14.77 -54.29
N LEU A 8 -22.58 15.11 -53.99
CA LEU A 8 -21.67 14.15 -53.36
C LEU A 8 -21.22 14.77 -52.03
N ALA A 9 -22.00 14.47 -51.00
CA ALA A 9 -21.60 14.64 -49.63
C ALA A 9 -20.37 13.75 -49.39
N ILE A 10 -19.21 14.33 -49.11
CA ILE A 10 -18.12 13.66 -48.41
C ILE A 10 -17.51 14.66 -47.41
N PRO A 11 -17.22 14.18 -46.19
CA PRO A 11 -17.33 14.94 -44.95
C PRO A 11 -15.95 15.40 -44.50
N LEU A 12 -15.78 16.65 -44.09
CA LEU A 12 -14.55 17.07 -43.43
C LEU A 12 -14.79 18.23 -42.45
N LEU A 13 -15.88 18.14 -41.69
CA LEU A 13 -16.18 19.07 -40.59
C LEU A 13 -15.74 18.55 -39.20
N PHE A 14 -14.90 17.52 -39.13
CA PHE A 14 -14.54 16.89 -37.85
C PHE A 14 -13.03 16.83 -37.52
N LEU A 15 -12.14 17.48 -38.28
CA LEU A 15 -10.70 17.46 -37.98
C LEU A 15 -10.23 18.55 -37.00
N GLY A 16 -11.14 19.34 -36.42
CA GLY A 16 -10.83 20.38 -35.44
C GLY A 16 -11.30 20.04 -34.02
N GLY A 17 -11.26 18.76 -33.63
CA GLY A 17 -11.61 18.34 -32.28
C GLY A 17 -10.61 18.88 -31.26
N CYS A 18 -10.89 20.05 -30.67
CA CYS A 18 -10.39 20.42 -29.35
C CYS A 18 -11.05 19.49 -28.32
N THR A 19 -10.64 18.23 -28.28
CA THR A 19 -10.99 17.34 -27.19
C THR A 19 -9.71 17.09 -26.39
N ASN A 20 -9.31 18.09 -25.59
CA ASN A 20 -8.55 17.76 -24.38
C ASN A 20 -9.51 16.95 -23.52
N LEU A 21 -9.46 15.63 -23.71
CA LEU A 21 -10.10 14.62 -22.88
C LEU A 21 -9.20 14.29 -21.68
N ASP A 22 -8.53 15.31 -21.15
CA ASP A 22 -7.78 15.15 -19.92
C ASP A 22 -8.81 14.99 -18.80
N GLN A 23 -8.70 13.89 -18.06
CA GLN A 23 -9.65 13.56 -17.02
C GLN A 23 -9.47 14.53 -15.84
N GLU A 24 -10.39 15.48 -15.69
CA GLU A 24 -10.47 16.30 -14.48
C GLU A 24 -11.04 15.48 -13.33
N PHE A 25 -10.21 15.21 -12.33
CA PHE A 25 -10.62 14.49 -11.13
C PHE A 25 -11.17 15.48 -10.09
N HIS A 26 -12.49 15.56 -9.97
CA HIS A 26 -13.13 16.42 -8.96
C HIS A 26 -13.23 15.77 -7.57
N ASP A 27 -13.43 14.44 -7.53
CA ASP A 27 -13.65 13.68 -6.29
C ASP A 27 -12.46 12.77 -5.90
N LYS A 28 -11.38 12.78 -6.69
CA LYS A 28 -10.19 11.96 -6.43
C LYS A 28 -8.98 12.86 -6.25
N VAL A 29 -8.23 12.57 -5.19
CA VAL A 29 -6.93 13.19 -4.94
C VAL A 29 -5.92 12.51 -5.85
N THR A 30 -5.30 13.27 -6.75
CA THR A 30 -4.18 12.79 -7.57
C THR A 30 -2.88 13.43 -7.07
N PRO A 31 -1.70 12.81 -7.32
CA PRO A 31 -0.43 13.40 -6.92
C PRO A 31 -0.24 14.84 -7.44
N GLU A 32 -0.76 15.15 -8.63
CA GLU A 32 -0.65 16.49 -9.23
C GLU A 32 -1.47 17.56 -8.49
N THR A 33 -2.54 17.15 -7.80
CA THR A 33 -3.46 18.06 -7.10
C THR A 33 -3.25 18.08 -5.58
N PHE A 34 -2.57 17.08 -5.03
CA PHE A 34 -2.40 16.90 -3.58
C PHE A 34 -1.31 17.80 -2.97
N PHE A 35 -0.14 17.87 -3.59
CA PHE A 35 1.02 18.54 -3.01
C PHE A 35 1.00 20.05 -3.26
N LYS A 36 0.55 20.83 -2.28
CA LYS A 36 0.51 22.31 -2.35
C LYS A 36 1.45 22.98 -1.35
N SER A 37 1.83 22.25 -0.30
CA SER A 37 2.64 22.76 0.81
C SER A 37 3.58 21.69 1.37
N ALA A 38 4.58 22.12 2.14
CA ALA A 38 5.44 21.21 2.90
C ALA A 38 4.67 20.34 3.91
N THR A 39 3.50 20.81 4.38
CA THR A 39 2.62 20.04 5.25
C THR A 39 1.99 18.85 4.53
N ASP A 40 1.64 19.01 3.24
CA ASP A 40 1.07 17.92 2.44
C ASP A 40 2.11 16.82 2.18
N ILE A 41 3.37 17.21 1.96
CA ILE A 41 4.51 16.30 1.88
C ILE A 41 4.62 15.47 3.17
N LYS A 42 4.56 16.12 4.33
CA LYS A 42 4.59 15.42 5.63
C LYS A 42 3.37 14.52 5.83
N ALA A 43 2.19 14.93 5.36
CA ALA A 43 0.98 14.13 5.45
C ALA A 43 1.11 12.82 4.64
N ALA A 44 1.65 12.88 3.42
CA ALA A 44 1.99 11.69 2.64
C ALA A 44 3.05 10.84 3.34
N LEU A 45 4.14 11.47 3.80
CA LEU A 45 5.24 10.79 4.49
C LEU A 45 4.77 10.02 5.74
N TYR A 46 3.85 10.58 6.53
CA TYR A 46 3.40 9.97 7.78
C TYR A 46 2.34 8.88 7.61
N ARG A 47 1.72 8.77 6.44
CA ARG A 47 0.69 7.75 6.19
C ARG A 47 1.21 6.31 6.42
N PRO A 48 2.41 5.91 5.94
CA PRO A 48 3.02 4.63 6.27
C PRO A 48 3.35 4.47 7.76
N PHE A 49 3.80 5.52 8.45
CA PHE A 49 4.12 5.48 9.88
C PHE A 49 2.89 5.20 10.75
N THR A 50 1.72 5.74 10.40
CA THR A 50 0.47 5.41 11.12
C THR A 50 0.14 3.92 11.01
N HIS A 51 0.42 3.29 9.87
CA HIS A 51 0.23 1.86 9.67
C HIS A 51 1.28 1.06 10.45
N ALA A 52 2.55 1.51 10.43
CA ALA A 52 3.63 0.91 11.21
C ALA A 52 3.32 0.91 12.72
N ARG A 53 2.81 2.01 13.26
CA ARG A 53 2.38 2.10 14.67
C ARG A 53 1.38 1.00 15.05
N VAL A 54 0.45 0.67 14.15
CA VAL A 54 -0.56 -0.38 14.37
C VAL A 54 0.02 -1.79 14.15
N HIS A 55 1.12 -1.91 13.41
CA HIS A 55 1.81 -3.18 13.16
C HIS A 55 2.81 -3.57 14.26
N VAL A 56 3.53 -2.61 14.86
CA VAL A 56 4.79 -2.88 15.60
C VAL A 56 4.62 -3.45 17.02
N PRO A 57 3.73 -3.00 17.94
CA PRO A 57 3.59 -3.78 19.20
C PRO A 57 2.27 -3.64 20.00
N SER A 58 1.20 -3.05 19.46
CA SER A 58 -0.02 -2.89 20.26
C SER A 58 -0.83 -4.19 20.29
N ILE A 59 -0.51 -5.13 21.21
CA ILE A 59 -1.28 -6.36 21.56
C ILE A 59 -2.16 -6.83 20.39
N GLY A 60 -1.50 -7.17 19.28
CA GLY A 60 -2.12 -7.34 17.98
C GLY A 60 -1.87 -8.73 17.41
N GLU A 61 -2.25 -8.91 16.15
CA GLU A 61 -2.18 -10.21 15.47
C GLU A 61 -0.76 -10.76 15.37
N SER A 62 0.27 -9.91 15.20
CA SER A 62 1.68 -10.32 15.19
C SER A 62 2.16 -10.88 16.52
N TRP A 63 1.74 -10.25 17.63
CA TRP A 63 2.05 -10.74 18.98
C TRP A 63 1.40 -12.09 19.25
N TYR A 64 0.13 -12.27 18.86
CA TYR A 64 -0.54 -13.57 19.01
C TYR A 64 0.17 -14.69 18.26
N LEU A 65 0.64 -14.41 17.03
CA LEU A 65 1.38 -15.40 16.24
C LEU A 65 2.72 -15.79 16.88
N GLN A 66 3.44 -14.81 17.46
CA GLN A 66 4.75 -15.06 18.05
C GLN A 66 4.67 -15.69 19.45
N GLU A 67 3.68 -15.31 20.26
CA GLU A 67 3.61 -15.73 21.68
C GLU A 67 2.72 -16.95 21.92
N LEU A 68 1.60 -17.10 21.20
CA LEU A 68 0.69 -18.24 21.43
C LEU A 68 1.19 -19.54 20.80
N THR A 69 2.21 -19.45 19.94
CA THR A 69 2.93 -20.59 19.40
C THR A 69 4.15 -20.97 20.26
N ALA A 70 4.49 -20.15 21.25
CA ALA A 70 5.50 -20.44 22.26
C ALA A 70 4.87 -21.12 23.50
N ASP A 71 5.70 -21.41 24.50
CA ASP A 71 5.32 -22.11 25.74
C ASP A 71 5.01 -21.16 26.92
N GLN A 72 5.23 -19.85 26.76
CA GLN A 72 5.08 -18.86 27.84
C GLN A 72 3.63 -18.42 28.05
N PHE A 73 2.81 -18.42 27.00
CA PHE A 73 1.42 -17.95 27.04
C PHE A 73 0.47 -19.00 26.46
N ALA A 74 -0.70 -19.13 27.10
CA ALA A 74 -1.78 -19.97 26.60
C ALA A 74 -3.12 -19.23 26.71
N PHE A 75 -3.80 -19.07 25.57
CA PHE A 75 -5.13 -18.49 25.53
C PHE A 75 -6.19 -19.59 25.64
N VAL A 76 -6.62 -19.89 26.87
CA VAL A 76 -7.59 -20.94 27.14
C VAL A 76 -9.03 -20.46 26.93
N THR A 77 -9.89 -21.36 26.45
CA THR A 77 -11.32 -21.08 26.30
C THR A 77 -11.98 -21.02 27.68
N LYS A 78 -12.30 -19.81 28.15
CA LYS A 78 -13.12 -19.59 29.35
C LYS A 78 -14.55 -19.22 28.95
N GLY A 79 -15.49 -20.13 29.19
CA GLY A 79 -16.91 -19.92 28.90
C GLY A 79 -17.26 -19.89 27.40
N ARG A 80 -18.48 -19.44 27.08
CA ARG A 80 -19.07 -19.55 25.73
C ARG A 80 -18.37 -18.73 24.64
N HIS A 81 -17.74 -17.62 25.01
CA HIS A 81 -17.20 -16.64 24.05
C HIS A 81 -15.68 -16.74 23.81
N GLY A 82 -14.98 -17.64 24.52
CA GLY A 82 -13.51 -17.74 24.47
C GLY A 82 -12.95 -18.68 23.39
N TYR A 83 -13.80 -19.43 22.68
CA TYR A 83 -13.34 -20.47 21.75
C TYR A 83 -12.69 -19.90 20.49
N ASN A 84 -13.12 -18.72 20.03
CA ASN A 84 -12.61 -18.05 18.82
C ASN A 84 -12.41 -19.02 17.63
N GLY A 85 -13.39 -19.87 17.35
CA GLY A 85 -13.32 -20.87 16.27
C GLY A 85 -12.18 -21.90 16.41
N GLY A 86 -11.63 -22.10 17.61
CA GLY A 86 -10.49 -22.99 17.89
C GLY A 86 -9.14 -22.44 17.47
N GLU A 87 -9.05 -21.16 17.07
CA GLU A 87 -7.81 -20.56 16.55
C GLU A 87 -6.68 -20.58 17.57
N ASN A 88 -6.99 -20.18 18.82
CA ASN A 88 -6.06 -20.15 19.95
C ASN A 88 -5.43 -21.53 20.24
N GLU A 89 -6.26 -22.57 20.19
CA GLU A 89 -5.83 -23.95 20.40
C GLU A 89 -4.93 -24.42 19.25
N ARG A 90 -5.28 -24.08 18.01
CA ARG A 90 -4.46 -24.42 16.84
C ARG A 90 -3.07 -23.79 16.90
N PHE A 91 -2.94 -22.57 17.42
CA PHE A 91 -1.64 -21.94 17.63
C PHE A 91 -0.79 -22.69 18.65
N HIS A 92 -1.37 -23.05 19.79
CA HIS A 92 -0.64 -23.76 20.85
C HIS A 92 -0.19 -25.17 20.43
N TYR A 93 -1.00 -25.87 19.62
CA TYR A 93 -0.65 -27.22 19.15
C TYR A 93 0.01 -27.25 17.77
N HIS A 94 0.36 -26.10 17.21
CA HIS A 94 0.97 -26.00 15.88
C HIS A 94 0.15 -26.64 14.74
N ARG A 95 -1.17 -26.47 14.78
CA ARG A 95 -2.13 -27.03 13.78
C ARG A 95 -2.87 -25.94 13.01
N TRP A 96 -2.30 -24.74 12.95
CA TRP A 96 -2.88 -23.65 12.19
C TRP A 96 -2.83 -23.94 10.68
N THR A 97 -3.67 -23.23 9.96
CA THR A 97 -3.86 -23.29 8.53
C THR A 97 -3.70 -21.89 7.94
N PRO A 98 -3.43 -21.76 6.64
CA PRO A 98 -3.38 -20.45 5.99
C PRO A 98 -4.69 -19.65 6.09
N ASN A 99 -5.82 -20.31 6.41
CA ASN A 99 -7.14 -19.70 6.55
C ASN A 99 -7.41 -19.14 7.94
N ASP A 100 -6.51 -19.36 8.91
CA ASP A 100 -6.65 -18.77 10.24
C ASP A 100 -6.55 -17.25 10.16
N GLY A 101 -7.46 -16.59 10.85
CA GLY A 101 -7.71 -15.15 10.71
C GLY A 101 -6.48 -14.32 11.03
N TRP A 102 -5.77 -14.62 12.12
CA TRP A 102 -4.58 -13.86 12.52
C TRP A 102 -3.43 -14.05 11.55
N ILE A 103 -3.24 -15.24 10.97
CA ILE A 103 -2.22 -15.49 9.93
C ILE A 103 -2.50 -14.62 8.72
N TRP A 104 -3.73 -14.66 8.21
CA TRP A 104 -4.13 -13.82 7.09
C TRP A 104 -3.96 -12.32 7.38
N GLN A 105 -4.32 -11.88 8.59
CA GLN A 105 -4.20 -10.48 8.97
C GLN A 105 -2.75 -10.02 9.03
N VAL A 106 -1.85 -10.80 9.62
CA VAL A 106 -0.42 -10.46 9.69
C VAL A 106 0.18 -10.42 8.29
N TRP A 107 -0.12 -11.39 7.43
CA TRP A 107 0.30 -11.40 6.03
C TRP A 107 -0.14 -10.12 5.30
N ARG A 108 -1.45 -9.84 5.33
CA ARG A 108 -2.04 -8.68 4.67
C ARG A 108 -1.51 -7.36 5.22
N ARG A 109 -1.35 -7.24 6.54
CA ARG A 109 -0.86 -6.00 7.18
C ARG A 109 0.60 -5.73 6.84
N THR A 110 1.44 -6.76 6.78
CA THR A 110 2.85 -6.63 6.41
C THR A 110 2.98 -6.12 4.98
N LEU A 111 2.29 -6.76 4.03
CA LEU A 111 2.30 -6.34 2.62
C LEU A 111 1.68 -4.95 2.41
N LYS A 112 0.62 -4.62 3.15
CA LYS A 112 0.03 -3.28 3.11
C LYS A 112 1.01 -2.20 3.59
N GLY A 113 1.84 -2.51 4.59
CA GLY A 113 2.87 -1.60 5.07
C GLY A 113 3.92 -1.30 4.01
N ILE A 114 4.39 -2.35 3.31
CA ILE A 114 5.30 -2.25 2.18
C ILE A 114 4.68 -1.38 1.07
N ALA A 115 3.44 -1.70 0.68
CA ALA A 115 2.75 -0.98 -0.39
C ALA A 115 2.58 0.51 -0.07
N LEU A 116 2.13 0.86 1.13
CA LEU A 116 1.98 2.27 1.54
C LEU A 116 3.31 3.03 1.54
N ALA A 117 4.39 2.39 1.99
CA ALA A 117 5.70 3.02 2.03
C ALA A 117 6.31 3.21 0.62
N LEU A 118 6.12 2.23 -0.27
CA LEU A 118 6.49 2.34 -1.68
C LEU A 118 5.68 3.42 -2.41
N ASP A 119 4.39 3.53 -2.12
CA ASP A 119 3.49 4.56 -2.68
C ASP A 119 4.00 5.96 -2.34
N ALA A 120 4.16 6.23 -1.04
CA ALA A 120 4.68 7.49 -0.56
C ALA A 120 6.08 7.78 -1.12
N LYS A 121 6.95 6.77 -1.22
CA LYS A 121 8.31 6.93 -1.76
C LYS A 121 8.26 7.33 -3.24
N SER A 122 7.47 6.64 -4.04
CA SER A 122 7.30 6.92 -5.47
C SER A 122 6.81 8.35 -5.71
N ASP A 123 5.83 8.81 -4.93
CA ASP A 123 5.32 10.18 -5.04
C ASP A 123 6.38 11.21 -4.65
N LEU A 124 7.04 11.02 -3.50
CA LEU A 124 8.04 11.96 -3.01
C LEU A 124 9.29 12.02 -3.89
N GLU A 125 9.70 10.91 -4.51
CA GLU A 125 10.84 10.86 -5.44
C GLU A 125 10.61 11.70 -6.70
N LYS A 126 9.37 11.78 -7.19
CA LYS A 126 8.99 12.56 -8.38
C LYS A 126 8.85 14.06 -8.10
N LEU A 127 8.68 14.47 -6.84
CA LEU A 127 8.48 15.87 -6.46
C LEU A 127 9.76 16.71 -6.45
N ASP A 128 9.63 17.96 -6.87
CA ASP A 128 10.65 19.01 -6.70
C ASP A 128 10.43 19.74 -5.37
N TYR A 129 11.25 19.40 -4.37
CA TYR A 129 11.15 19.92 -3.01
C TYR A 129 11.45 21.43 -2.92
N ALA A 130 12.22 21.99 -3.85
CA ALA A 130 12.54 23.41 -3.87
C ALA A 130 11.29 24.29 -4.03
N LYS A 131 10.26 23.79 -4.73
CA LYS A 131 8.96 24.46 -4.89
C LYS A 131 8.20 24.64 -3.57
N PHE A 132 8.55 23.86 -2.55
CA PHE A 132 7.91 23.86 -1.23
C PHE A 132 8.78 24.49 -0.15
N ALA A 133 9.84 25.22 -0.53
CA ALA A 133 10.85 25.77 0.37
C ALA A 133 11.55 24.70 1.23
N LEU A 134 11.72 23.50 0.68
CA LEU A 134 12.48 22.40 1.28
C LEU A 134 13.77 22.16 0.50
N THR A 135 14.75 21.56 1.16
CA THR A 135 16.07 21.26 0.59
C THR A 135 16.14 19.84 0.03
N GLN A 136 17.17 19.55 -0.75
CA GLN A 136 17.48 18.18 -1.17
C GLN A 136 17.78 17.28 0.04
N ALA A 137 18.42 17.81 1.08
CA ALA A 137 18.69 17.04 2.30
C ALA A 137 17.40 16.59 3.00
N ASP A 138 16.35 17.44 3.00
CA ASP A 138 15.03 17.06 3.53
C ASP A 138 14.39 15.94 2.70
N LYS A 139 14.54 15.99 1.37
CA LYS A 139 14.06 14.93 0.48
C LYS A 139 14.76 13.61 0.75
N ASP A 140 16.09 13.64 0.85
CA ASP A 140 16.89 12.45 1.10
C ASP A 140 16.55 11.84 2.47
N ASP A 141 16.35 12.67 3.49
CA ASP A 141 15.89 12.23 4.82
C ASP A 141 14.52 11.54 4.74
N HIS A 142 13.53 12.17 4.11
CA HIS A 142 12.20 11.59 3.95
C HIS A 142 12.21 10.26 3.19
N VAL A 143 12.98 10.18 2.10
CA VAL A 143 13.10 8.94 1.31
C VAL A 143 13.81 7.84 2.11
N ASN A 144 14.85 8.18 2.88
CA ASN A 144 15.57 7.22 3.72
C ASN A 144 14.72 6.69 4.89
N GLN A 145 13.86 7.54 5.46
CA GLN A 145 12.86 7.11 6.43
C GLN A 145 11.90 6.06 5.84
N LEU A 146 11.43 6.27 4.60
CA LEU A 146 10.56 5.32 3.90
C LEU A 146 11.30 4.02 3.54
N ASN A 147 12.55 4.11 3.08
CA ASN A 147 13.40 2.93 2.82
C ASN A 147 13.57 2.07 4.08
N THR A 148 13.82 2.72 5.22
CA THR A 148 13.91 2.04 6.52
C THR A 148 12.62 1.31 6.86
N LEU A 149 11.48 1.94 6.60
CA LEU A 149 10.18 1.35 6.87
C LEU A 149 9.86 0.15 5.95
N ILE A 150 10.21 0.25 4.67
CA ILE A 150 10.12 -0.86 3.71
C ILE A 150 10.97 -2.04 4.20
N ALA A 151 12.23 -1.78 4.55
CA ALA A 151 13.14 -2.81 5.06
C ALA A 151 12.62 -3.45 6.35
N TYR A 152 12.04 -2.66 7.27
CA TYR A 152 11.44 -3.15 8.50
C TYR A 152 10.27 -4.11 8.23
N PHE A 153 9.34 -3.77 7.32
CA PHE A 153 8.25 -4.68 6.99
C PHE A 153 8.73 -5.95 6.29
N TYR A 154 9.78 -5.89 5.46
CA TYR A 154 10.39 -7.10 4.89
C TYR A 154 11.08 -7.95 5.94
N LEU A 155 11.74 -7.35 6.94
CA LEU A 155 12.32 -8.07 8.06
C LEU A 155 11.22 -8.82 8.84
N CYS A 156 10.09 -8.17 9.13
CA CYS A 156 8.94 -8.85 9.74
C CYS A 156 8.38 -9.97 8.85
N GLY A 157 8.28 -9.76 7.55
CA GLY A 157 7.85 -10.79 6.61
C GLY A 157 8.79 -11.99 6.53
N LEU A 158 10.10 -11.74 6.66
CA LEU A 158 11.12 -12.78 6.76
C LEU A 158 10.96 -13.61 8.04
N ASP A 159 10.73 -12.94 9.17
CA ASP A 159 10.52 -13.57 10.48
C ASP A 159 9.26 -14.45 10.50
N TYR A 160 8.11 -13.93 10.05
CA TYR A 160 6.84 -14.65 10.16
C TYR A 160 6.64 -15.75 9.10
N PHE A 161 7.14 -15.56 7.88
CA PHE A 161 6.81 -16.40 6.72
C PHE A 161 8.05 -16.98 6.02
N GLY A 162 9.23 -16.77 6.59
CA GLY A 162 10.51 -17.13 5.97
C GLY A 162 10.81 -16.32 4.71
N GLY A 163 10.07 -15.24 4.43
CA GLY A 163 10.27 -14.34 3.29
C GLY A 163 8.98 -14.02 2.51
N LEU A 164 8.96 -12.84 1.89
CA LEU A 164 7.86 -12.33 1.06
C LEU A 164 8.34 -12.06 -0.37
N PRO A 165 7.43 -11.95 -1.36
CA PRO A 165 7.80 -11.39 -2.66
C PRO A 165 8.37 -9.98 -2.50
N VAL A 166 9.48 -9.70 -3.17
CA VAL A 166 10.14 -8.39 -3.12
C VAL A 166 9.59 -7.50 -4.21
N PHE A 167 8.81 -6.50 -3.79
CA PHE A 167 8.29 -5.41 -4.59
C PHE A 167 9.27 -4.23 -4.56
N GLU A 168 9.72 -3.81 -5.74
CA GLU A 168 10.56 -2.61 -5.92
C GLU A 168 9.73 -1.40 -6.36
N SER A 169 8.57 -1.64 -6.97
CA SER A 169 7.62 -0.61 -7.38
C SER A 169 6.19 -1.12 -7.27
N LEU A 170 5.22 -0.20 -7.34
CA LEU A 170 3.79 -0.53 -7.42
C LEU A 170 3.32 -0.75 -8.87
N GLU A 171 4.19 -0.45 -9.84
CA GLU A 171 3.91 -0.55 -11.27
C GLU A 171 4.42 -1.92 -11.77
N GLY A 172 3.51 -2.74 -12.33
CA GLY A 172 3.86 -4.02 -12.94
C GLY A 172 3.01 -5.21 -12.48
N GLU A 173 3.35 -6.39 -12.99
CA GLU A 173 2.71 -7.64 -12.60
C GLU A 173 3.12 -8.08 -11.19
N SER A 174 2.20 -8.74 -10.50
CA SER A 174 2.47 -9.40 -9.22
C SER A 174 3.59 -10.43 -9.40
N LEU A 175 4.77 -10.15 -8.84
CA LEU A 175 5.89 -11.06 -8.92
C LEU A 175 5.67 -12.26 -7.98
N PRO A 176 5.86 -13.51 -8.44
CA PRO A 176 5.96 -14.64 -7.52
C PRO A 176 7.23 -14.48 -6.67
N ARG A 177 7.22 -15.05 -5.46
CA ARG A 177 8.42 -15.14 -4.63
C ARG A 177 9.51 -15.86 -5.44
N LYS A 178 10.61 -15.17 -5.77
CA LYS A 178 11.81 -15.81 -6.32
C LYS A 178 12.44 -16.66 -5.21
N THR A 179 12.31 -17.98 -5.32
CA THR A 179 13.05 -18.95 -4.50
C THR A 179 14.46 -19.10 -5.01
#